data_AF-A0A959H104-F1
#
_entry.id   AF-A0A959H104-F1
#
_cell.length_a   1.000
_cell.length_b   1.000
_cell.length_c   1.000
_cell.angle_alpha   90.00
_cell.angle_beta   90.00
_cell.angle_gamma   90.00
#
_symmetry.space_group_name_H-M   'P 1'
#
loop_
_entity.id
_entity.type
_entity.pdbx_description
1 polymer ?
#
loop_
_entity_poly.entity_id
_entity_poly.type
_entity_poly.pdbx_seq_one_letter_code
_entity_poly.pdbx_strand_id
1 'polypeptide(L)'
;MERTIYQVFDVDSVKTVELEIADLYDIFSWAGSTILVETNVQLSHGSPEILDYLIKEGRYDLAMDTIVMPEVRIYTKMPDRKKKRVKTPDGEITEIPEAKIFVPDTFSWSEDKKLLRRKE
;
A
#
# COMPACT_ATOMS: atom_id res chain seq x y z
N MET A 1 6.31 14.65 11.08
CA MET A 1 5.47 13.71 11.89
C MET A 1 5.25 12.46 11.08
N GLU A 2 4.87 11.36 11.72
CA GLU A 2 4.61 10.10 11.03
C GLU A 2 3.37 9.39 11.54
N ARG A 3 2.74 8.60 10.66
CA ARG A 3 1.65 7.69 10.98
C ARG A 3 1.83 6.38 10.22
N THR A 4 1.52 5.28 10.89
CA THR A 4 1.54 3.94 10.28
C THR A 4 0.12 3.45 10.09
N ILE A 5 -0.16 2.94 8.89
CA ILE A 5 -1.47 2.43 8.46
C ILE A 5 -1.31 0.95 8.11
N TYR A 6 -2.25 0.13 8.56
CA TYR A 6 -2.24 -1.31 8.31
C TYR A 6 -3.43 -1.70 7.45
N GLN A 7 -3.18 -2.47 6.39
CA GLN A 7 -4.21 -3.03 5.53
C GLN A 7 -3.95 -4.53 5.33
N VAL A 8 -5.02 -5.33 5.43
CA VAL A 8 -4.95 -6.80 5.34
C VAL A 8 -5.78 -7.26 4.16
N PHE A 9 -5.21 -8.14 3.35
CA PHE A 9 -5.85 -8.73 2.18
C PHE A 9 -5.89 -10.25 2.33
N ASP A 10 -7.10 -10.81 2.26
CA ASP A 10 -7.30 -12.25 2.20
C ASP A 10 -6.92 -12.77 0.80
N VAL A 11 -6.05 -13.77 0.78
CA VAL A 11 -5.50 -14.36 -0.45
C VAL A 11 -5.68 -15.88 -0.49
N ASP A 12 -6.58 -16.43 0.34
CA ASP A 12 -6.73 -17.89 0.47
C ASP A 12 -7.10 -18.57 -0.86
N SER A 13 -8.00 -17.97 -1.66
CA SER A 13 -8.40 -18.50 -2.98
C SER A 13 -7.61 -17.91 -4.15
N VAL A 14 -6.57 -17.12 -3.87
CA VAL A 14 -5.81 -16.38 -4.88
C VAL A 14 -4.57 -17.18 -5.29
N LYS A 15 -4.34 -17.26 -6.60
CA LYS A 15 -3.12 -17.88 -7.18
C LYS A 15 -2.09 -16.83 -7.57
N THR A 16 -2.55 -15.70 -8.08
CA THR A 16 -1.67 -14.64 -8.59
C THR A 16 -2.13 -13.29 -8.06
N VAL A 17 -1.18 -12.47 -7.61
CA VAL A 17 -1.42 -11.08 -7.18
C VAL A 17 -0.53 -10.15 -8.00
N GLU A 18 -1.12 -9.20 -8.71
CA GLU A 18 -0.40 -8.08 -9.31
C GLU A 18 -0.37 -6.89 -8.34
N LEU A 19 0.82 -6.31 -8.11
CA LEU A 19 1.03 -5.17 -7.24
C LEU A 19 1.18 -3.88 -8.07
N GLU A 20 0.15 -3.04 -8.03
CA GLU A 20 0.13 -1.69 -8.60
C GLU A 20 0.18 -0.63 -7.50
N ILE A 21 1.25 -0.67 -6.70
CA ILE A 21 1.47 0.27 -5.60
C ILE A 21 2.30 1.46 -6.11
N ALA A 22 1.76 2.66 -5.94
CA ALA A 22 2.38 3.90 -6.42
C ALA A 22 3.55 4.39 -5.54
N ASP A 23 3.65 3.86 -4.31
CA ASP A 23 4.64 4.23 -3.30
C ASP A 23 5.89 3.36 -3.39
N LEU A 24 6.97 3.78 -2.72
CA LEU A 24 8.12 2.91 -2.52
C LEU A 24 7.69 1.76 -1.62
N TYR A 25 8.08 0.53 -1.99
CA TYR A 25 7.77 -0.62 -1.17
C TYR A 25 8.85 -1.70 -1.19
N ASP A 26 8.88 -2.45 -0.10
CA ASP A 26 9.63 -3.69 0.02
C ASP A 26 8.71 -4.85 0.37
N ILE A 27 9.10 -6.05 -0.06
CA ILE A 27 8.38 -7.30 0.17
C ILE A 27 9.17 -8.16 1.15
N PHE A 28 8.47 -8.69 2.15
CA PHE A 28 8.99 -9.58 3.16
C PHE A 28 8.15 -10.86 3.19
N SER A 29 8.80 -12.01 3.34
CA SER A 29 8.11 -13.27 3.60
C SER A 29 7.67 -13.33 5.07
N TRP A 30 6.48 -13.87 5.34
CA TRP A 30 6.03 -14.15 6.71
C TRP A 30 5.17 -15.42 6.80
N ALA A 31 5.09 -16.02 7.99
CA ALA A 31 4.34 -17.25 8.25
C ALA A 31 2.84 -16.99 8.55
N GLY A 32 2.19 -16.12 7.76
CA GLY A 32 0.76 -15.80 7.86
C GLY A 32 -0.02 -16.31 6.65
N SER A 33 -1.36 -16.22 6.70
CA SER A 33 -2.25 -16.62 5.59
C SER A 33 -2.77 -15.45 4.75
N THR A 34 -2.55 -14.22 5.19
CA THR A 34 -3.00 -12.99 4.52
C THR A 34 -1.80 -12.18 4.02
N ILE A 35 -2.01 -11.30 3.05
CA ILE A 35 -1.04 -10.24 2.76
C ILE A 35 -1.30 -9.08 3.72
N LEU A 36 -0.29 -8.65 4.47
CA LEU A 36 -0.35 -7.47 5.33
C LEU A 36 0.50 -6.36 4.70
N VAL A 37 -0.08 -5.18 4.55
CA VAL A 37 0.64 -3.98 4.13
C VAL A 37 0.72 -3.00 5.29
N GLU A 38 1.93 -2.67 5.70
CA GLU A 38 2.26 -1.58 6.61
C GLU A 38 2.71 -0.37 5.79
N THR A 39 1.94 0.70 5.77
CA THR A 39 2.34 1.96 5.12
C THR A 39 2.70 2.99 6.19
N ASN A 40 3.97 3.36 6.28
CA ASN A 40 4.41 4.50 7.08
C ASN A 40 4.35 5.77 6.22
N VAL A 41 3.69 6.80 6.72
CA VAL A 41 3.54 8.08 6.04
C VAL A 41 4.26 9.14 6.85
N GLN A 42 5.31 9.71 6.26
CA GLN A 42 5.98 10.89 6.82
C GLN A 42 5.40 12.16 6.20
N LEU A 43 4.98 13.09 7.06
CA LEU A 43 4.44 14.39 6.67
C LEU A 43 5.34 15.52 7.19
N SER A 44 5.71 16.44 6.29
CA SER A 44 6.38 17.71 6.62
C SER A 44 5.56 18.91 6.17
N HIS A 45 5.75 20.06 6.85
CA HIS A 45 5.02 21.31 6.59
C HIS A 45 3.48 21.19 6.70
N GLY A 46 3.01 20.20 7.47
CA GLY A 46 1.60 19.96 7.76
C GLY A 46 1.38 19.70 9.25
N SER A 47 0.11 19.77 9.67
CA SER A 47 -0.30 19.49 11.05
C SER A 47 -0.81 18.04 11.20
N PRO A 48 -0.87 17.49 12.42
CA PRO A 48 -1.42 16.15 12.67
C PRO A 48 -2.86 16.02 12.18
N GLU A 49 -3.67 17.08 12.31
CA GLU A 49 -5.06 17.10 11.88
C GLU A 49 -5.19 16.96 10.36
N ILE A 50 -4.26 17.55 9.60
CA ILE A 50 -4.22 17.37 8.15
C ILE A 50 -3.86 15.92 7.82
N LEU A 51 -2.85 15.34 8.48
CA LEU A 51 -2.49 13.95 8.26
C LEU A 51 -3.67 13.02 8.54
N ASP A 52 -4.35 13.18 9.67
CA ASP A 52 -5.51 12.39 10.05
C ASP A 52 -6.66 12.56 9.05
N TYR A 53 -6.90 13.78 8.55
CA TYR A 53 -7.87 14.03 7.48
C TYR A 53 -7.50 13.29 6.18
N LEU A 54 -6.25 13.37 5.74
CA LEU A 54 -5.77 12.71 4.53
C LEU A 54 -5.89 11.17 4.63
N ILE A 55 -5.56 10.61 5.79
CA ILE A 55 -5.72 9.17 6.07
C ILE A 55 -7.19 8.79 6.01
N LYS A 56 -8.06 9.56 6.67
CA LYS A 56 -9.51 9.29 6.71
C LYS A 56 -10.17 9.33 5.32
N GLU A 57 -9.70 10.20 4.44
CA GLU A 57 -10.14 10.26 3.03
C GLU A 57 -9.61 9.11 2.16
N GLY A 58 -8.86 8.17 2.75
CA GLY A 58 -8.30 7.01 2.04
C GLY A 58 -7.16 7.37 1.09
N ARG A 59 -6.44 8.47 1.34
CA ARG A 59 -5.34 8.92 0.47
C ARG A 59 -4.21 7.89 0.33
N TYR A 60 -4.02 7.04 1.33
CA TYR A 60 -3.01 5.97 1.36
C TYR A 60 -3.62 4.58 1.27
N ASP A 61 -4.93 4.50 1.04
CA ASP A 61 -5.62 3.22 0.93
C ASP A 61 -5.14 2.45 -0.29
N LEU A 62 -5.03 1.16 -0.08
CA LEU A 62 -4.89 0.16 -1.11
C LEU A 62 -6.26 -0.52 -1.27
N ALA A 63 -6.48 -1.11 -2.43
CA ALA A 63 -7.65 -1.92 -2.72
C ALA A 63 -7.22 -3.19 -3.43
N MET A 64 -8.01 -4.25 -3.27
CA MET A 64 -7.85 -5.49 -4.01
C MET A 64 -9.02 -5.64 -4.97
N ASP A 65 -8.71 -5.78 -6.25
CA ASP A 65 -9.66 -6.09 -7.30
C ASP A 65 -9.79 -7.61 -7.41
N THR A 66 -10.96 -8.13 -7.06
CA THR A 66 -11.26 -9.58 -7.04
C THR A 66 -12.14 -10.01 -8.21
N ILE A 67 -12.29 -9.19 -9.26
CA ILE A 67 -13.19 -9.48 -10.38
C ILE A 67 -12.70 -10.71 -11.19
N VAL A 68 -11.39 -10.96 -11.25
CA VAL A 68 -10.76 -11.96 -12.14
C VAL A 68 -10.15 -13.14 -11.37
N MET A 69 -10.82 -13.64 -10.34
CA MET A 69 -10.34 -14.79 -9.56
C MET A 69 -9.94 -15.99 -10.45
N PRO A 70 -8.83 -16.70 -10.15
CA PRO A 70 -7.97 -16.56 -8.97
C PRO A 70 -6.81 -15.55 -9.12
N GLU A 71 -6.89 -14.66 -10.11
CA GLU A 71 -5.92 -13.59 -10.35
C GLU A 71 -6.49 -12.27 -9.82
N VAL A 72 -5.78 -11.65 -8.89
CA VAL A 72 -6.22 -10.40 -8.26
C VAL A 72 -5.18 -9.32 -8.43
N ARG A 73 -5.60 -8.08 -8.25
CA ARG A 73 -4.72 -6.92 -8.31
C ARG A 73 -4.85 -6.11 -7.04
N ILE A 74 -3.74 -5.83 -6.36
CA ILE A 74 -3.67 -4.89 -5.25
C ILE A 74 -3.11 -3.58 -5.77
N TYR A 75 -3.86 -2.50 -5.61
CA TYR A 75 -3.52 -1.20 -6.21
C TYR A 75 -3.74 -0.03 -5.24
N THR A 76 -3.00 1.06 -5.43
CA THR A 76 -3.23 2.31 -4.70
C THR A 76 -4.51 2.98 -5.19
N LYS A 77 -5.48 3.26 -4.30
CA LYS A 77 -6.76 3.91 -4.69
C LYS A 77 -6.57 5.30 -5.26
N MET A 78 -5.57 6.04 -4.79
CA MET A 78 -5.23 7.39 -5.25
C MET A 78 -3.76 7.45 -5.74
N PRO A 79 -3.45 6.99 -6.96
CA PRO A 79 -2.06 6.98 -7.46
C PRO A 79 -1.53 8.39 -7.78
N ASP A 80 -2.43 9.32 -8.13
CA ASP A 80 -2.09 10.69 -8.55
C ASP A 80 -1.95 11.71 -7.39
N ARG A 81 -1.49 11.28 -6.20
CA ARG A 81 -1.37 12.16 -5.00
C ARG A 81 -0.60 13.45 -5.27
N LYS A 82 0.45 13.40 -6.10
CA LYS A 82 1.28 14.56 -6.45
C LYS A 82 0.51 15.69 -7.14
N LYS A 83 -0.62 15.39 -7.81
CA LYS A 83 -1.48 16.41 -8.44
C LYS A 83 -2.45 17.06 -7.45
N LYS A 84 -2.63 16.47 -6.26
CA LYS A 84 -3.58 16.88 -5.22
C LYS A 84 -2.86 17.33 -3.94
N ARG A 85 -1.72 17.99 -4.08
CA ARG A 85 -0.94 18.48 -2.93
C ARG A 85 -1.70 19.58 -2.18
N VAL A 86 -1.60 19.55 -0.87
CA VAL A 86 -2.22 20.52 0.02
C VAL A 86 -1.19 21.60 0.34
N LYS A 87 -1.60 22.87 0.23
CA LYS A 87 -0.78 24.02 0.61
C LYS A 87 -1.21 24.52 1.98
N THR A 88 -0.24 24.77 2.85
CA THR A 88 -0.41 25.39 4.16
C THR A 88 0.28 26.76 4.16
N PRO A 89 0.04 27.61 5.18
CA PRO A 89 0.81 28.85 5.35
C PRO A 89 2.33 28.61 5.47
N ASP A 90 2.75 27.44 5.95
CA ASP A 90 4.16 27.05 6.13
C ASP A 90 4.80 26.44 4.87
N GLY A 91 4.05 26.30 3.78
CA GLY A 91 4.53 25.80 2.50
C GLY A 91 3.66 24.71 1.90
N GLU A 92 4.20 24.01 0.90
CA GLU A 92 3.53 22.83 0.34
C GLU A 92 3.82 21.61 1.21
N ILE A 93 2.77 20.89 1.61
CA ILE A 93 2.92 19.65 2.35
C ILE A 93 3.68 18.64 1.50
N THR A 94 4.68 18.02 2.11
CA THR A 94 5.41 16.91 1.50
C THR A 94 5.05 15.62 2.21
N GLU A 95 4.62 14.65 1.42
CA GLU A 95 4.22 13.31 1.84
C GLU A 95 5.26 12.31 1.33
N ILE A 96 5.81 11.49 2.23
CA ILE A 96 6.72 10.38 1.90
C ILE A 96 6.11 9.10 2.46
N PRO A 97 5.21 8.44 1.70
CA PRO A 97 4.70 7.12 2.04
C PRO A 97 5.70 6.02 1.64
N GLU A 98 5.96 5.09 2.56
CA GLU A 98 6.77 3.89 2.36
C GLU A 98 6.00 2.67 2.85
N ALA A 99 5.89 1.64 2.01
CA ALA A 99 5.14 0.43 2.31
C ALA A 99 6.05 -0.77 2.56
N LYS A 100 5.71 -1.58 3.56
CA LYS A 100 6.24 -2.92 3.76
C LYS A 100 5.12 -3.92 3.54
N ILE A 101 5.34 -4.83 2.62
CA ILE A 101 4.36 -5.83 2.21
C ILE A 101 4.82 -7.17 2.77
N PHE A 102 4.12 -7.68 3.77
CA PHE A 102 4.34 -9.00 4.33
C PHE A 102 3.47 -10.00 3.58
N VAL A 103 4.14 -10.85 2.80
CA VAL A 103 3.51 -11.81 1.89
C VAL A 103 3.67 -13.21 2.47
N PRO A 104 2.58 -14.02 2.54
CA PRO A 104 2.66 -15.40 3.00
C PRO A 104 3.78 -16.18 2.31
N ASP A 105 4.49 -17.00 3.07
CA ASP A 105 5.56 -17.87 2.57
C ASP A 105 5.09 -18.86 1.49
N THR A 106 3.77 -19.07 1.35
CA THR A 106 3.13 -19.80 0.25
C THR A 106 3.26 -19.09 -1.10
N PHE A 107 3.73 -17.84 -1.17
CA PHE A 107 3.96 -17.11 -2.42
C PHE A 107 5.45 -16.93 -2.70
N SER A 108 5.75 -16.78 -3.98
CA SER A 108 7.01 -16.27 -4.53
C SER A 108 6.71 -15.00 -5.33
N TRP A 109 7.71 -14.15 -5.55
CA TRP A 109 7.54 -12.93 -6.33
C TRP A 109 8.60 -12.78 -7.42
N SER A 110 8.25 -12.04 -8.46
CA SER A 110 9.15 -11.64 -9.54
C SER A 110 10.28 -10.74 -9.05
N GLU A 111 11.38 -10.67 -9.80
CA GLU A 111 12.53 -9.80 -9.46
C GLU A 111 12.15 -8.32 -9.36
N ASP A 112 11.21 -7.87 -10.21
CA ASP A 112 10.69 -6.50 -10.19
C ASP A 112 9.70 -6.24 -9.05
N LYS A 113 9.42 -7.26 -8.21
CA LYS A 113 8.49 -7.24 -7.07
C LYS A 113 7.04 -6.90 -7.44
N LYS A 114 6.65 -6.98 -8.71
CA LYS A 114 5.28 -6.62 -9.14
C LYS A 114 4.31 -7.79 -9.18
N LEU A 115 4.79 -9.02 -9.31
CA LEU A 115 3.93 -10.18 -9.46
C LEU A 115 4.20 -11.20 -8.36
N LEU A 116 3.18 -11.54 -7.57
CA LEU A 116 3.21 -12.62 -6.60
C LEU A 116 2.50 -13.85 -7.18
N ARG A 117 3.12 -15.02 -7.04
CA ARG A 117 2.55 -16.30 -7.47
C ARG A 117 2.60 -17.30 -6.33
N ARG A 118 1.46 -17.93 -6.05
CA ARG A 118 1.39 -19.01 -5.07
C ARG A 118 2.26 -20.18 -5.57
N LYS A 119 3.08 -20.71 -4.67
CA LYS A 119 3.91 -21.89 -4.90
C LYS A 119 2.97 -23.09 -5.05
N GLU A 120 3.18 -23.86 -6.11
CA GLU A 120 2.48 -25.14 -6.32
C GLU A 120 2.99 -26.23 -5.37
#